data_AF-A0A8B8EAY5-F1
#
_entry.id   AF-A0A8B8EAY5-F1
#
_cell.length_a   1.000
_cell.length_b   1.000
_cell.length_c   1.000
_cell.angle_alpha   90.00
_cell.angle_beta   90.00
_cell.angle_gamma   90.00
#
_symmetry.space_group_name_H-M   'P 1'
#
loop_
_entity.id
_entity.type
_entity.pdbx_description
1 polymer ?
#
loop_
_entity_poly.entity_id
_entity_poly.type
_entity_poly.pdbx_seq_one_letter_code
_entity_poly.pdbx_strand_id
1 'polypeptide(L)'
;MFIYYTFVGLKLHLRQRHDSIFLLCASEKIDPLALMKPIISDIQNCKRNGVTGFDASSKEKCVITTDFNAIVADFNMQAYLCNHLGASAAKYCPRCYADVDHAISKQRERTPSATIRTINRIKMRSLQVDKRRLRTETGVKEYEHPLLDICNPHKDIPVGFLHLMPLGLTKHLLKHLLSTLSEERI
;
A
#
# COMPACT_ATOMS: atom_id res chain seq x y z
N MET A 1 -2.66 0.91 -13.90
CA MET A 1 -2.06 1.55 -12.71
C MET A 1 -1.03 2.57 -13.17
N PHE A 2 -0.92 3.72 -12.50
CA PHE A 2 0.11 4.72 -12.72
C PHE A 2 1.07 4.75 -11.53
N ILE A 3 2.38 4.78 -11.77
CA ILE A 3 3.40 4.93 -10.73
C ILE A 3 4.02 6.32 -10.86
N TYR A 4 3.89 7.11 -9.80
CA TYR A 4 4.48 8.44 -9.72
C TYR A 4 5.61 8.47 -8.70
N TYR A 5 6.59 9.33 -8.96
CA TYR A 5 7.71 9.62 -8.08
C TYR A 5 7.76 11.13 -7.77
N THR A 6 8.07 11.47 -6.52
CA THR A 6 8.30 12.85 -6.09
C THR A 6 9.36 12.90 -5.01
N PHE A 7 10.12 14.01 -4.95
CA PHE A 7 11.16 14.20 -3.96
C PHE A 7 10.56 14.61 -2.59
N VAL A 8 10.79 13.77 -1.58
CA VAL A 8 10.25 13.96 -0.22
C VAL A 8 10.89 15.14 0.53
N GLY A 9 11.97 15.72 0.02
CA GLY A 9 12.66 16.89 0.60
C GLY A 9 12.21 18.26 0.06
N LEU A 10 11.39 18.32 -1.00
CA LEU A 10 10.97 19.60 -1.57
C LEU A 10 9.94 20.32 -0.70
N LYS A 11 10.03 21.66 -0.63
CA LYS A 11 8.98 22.52 -0.04
C LYS A 11 7.64 22.21 -0.73
N LEU A 12 6.52 22.26 0.02
CA LEU A 12 5.20 21.84 -0.47
C LEU A 12 4.81 22.49 -1.80
N HIS A 13 5.00 23.82 -1.93
CA HIS A 13 4.66 24.57 -3.14
C HIS A 13 5.53 24.25 -4.36
N LEU A 14 6.69 23.61 -4.16
CA LEU A 14 7.53 23.09 -5.24
C LEU A 14 7.09 21.66 -5.58
N ARG A 15 6.88 20.83 -4.56
CA ARG A 15 6.49 19.42 -4.73
C ARG A 15 5.18 19.24 -5.51
N GLN A 16 4.24 20.16 -5.38
CA GLN A 16 2.93 20.12 -6.05
C GLN A 16 2.97 20.58 -7.51
N ARG A 17 4.12 21.08 -8.00
CA ARG A 17 4.25 21.48 -9.40
C ARG A 17 4.37 20.24 -10.29
N HIS A 18 3.86 20.35 -11.52
CA HIS A 18 3.91 19.28 -12.51
C HIS A 18 5.35 18.86 -12.87
N ASP A 19 6.32 19.77 -12.76
CA ASP A 19 7.75 19.50 -12.97
C ASP A 19 8.40 18.66 -11.86
N SER A 20 7.71 18.48 -10.73
CA SER A 20 8.20 17.80 -9.53
C SER A 20 7.51 16.44 -9.28
N ILE A 21 6.64 16.02 -10.20
CA ILE A 21 5.90 14.76 -10.18
C ILE A 21 6.23 14.01 -11.47
N PHE A 22 6.97 12.92 -11.34
CA PHE A 22 7.46 12.14 -12.48
C PHE A 22 6.62 10.87 -12.63
N LEU A 23 6.02 10.67 -13.80
CA LEU A 23 5.41 9.39 -14.16
C LEU A 23 6.53 8.41 -14.51
N LEU A 24 6.66 7.34 -13.73
CA LEU A 24 7.65 6.29 -13.99
C LEU A 24 7.12 5.26 -14.99
N CYS A 25 5.88 4.80 -14.80
CA CYS A 25 5.24 3.88 -15.71
C CYS A 25 3.72 3.88 -15.57
N ALA A 26 3.05 3.45 -16.64
CA ALA A 26 1.63 3.17 -16.65
C ALA A 26 1.33 1.96 -17.54
N SER A 27 0.48 1.06 -17.08
CA SER A 27 -0.07 0.00 -17.94
C SER A 27 -1.44 -0.43 -17.46
N GLU A 28 -2.27 -0.79 -18.42
CA GLU A 28 -3.54 -1.50 -18.22
C GLU A 28 -3.39 -3.01 -18.39
N LYS A 29 -2.34 -3.45 -19.10
CA LYS A 29 -2.13 -4.85 -19.47
C LYS A 29 -1.16 -5.57 -18.53
N ILE A 30 -0.19 -4.84 -17.98
CA ILE A 30 0.86 -5.42 -17.15
C ILE A 30 0.49 -5.30 -15.68
N ASP A 31 0.72 -6.37 -14.94
CA ASP A 31 0.52 -6.43 -13.50
C ASP A 31 1.34 -5.34 -12.77
N PRO A 32 0.71 -4.58 -11.87
CA PRO A 32 1.37 -3.60 -11.00
C PRO A 32 2.69 -4.02 -10.37
N LEU A 33 2.77 -5.20 -9.76
CA LEU A 33 3.97 -5.65 -9.07
C LEU A 33 5.08 -5.99 -10.06
N ALA A 34 4.72 -6.50 -11.25
CA ALA A 34 5.68 -6.73 -12.32
C ALA A 34 6.31 -5.42 -12.80
N LEU A 35 5.51 -4.35 -12.96
CA LEU A 35 6.03 -3.01 -13.31
C LEU A 35 6.93 -2.42 -12.23
N MET A 36 6.68 -2.76 -10.96
CA MET A 36 7.46 -2.25 -9.84
C MET A 36 8.82 -2.92 -9.68
N LYS A 37 8.98 -4.19 -10.11
CA LYS A 37 10.26 -4.92 -9.99
C LYS A 37 11.49 -4.15 -10.50
N PRO A 38 11.51 -3.59 -11.72
CA PRO A 38 12.67 -2.82 -12.20
C PRO A 38 12.92 -1.55 -11.38
N ILE A 39 11.86 -0.80 -11.05
CA ILE A 39 11.95 0.44 -10.25
C ILE A 39 12.56 0.15 -8.87
N ILE A 40 12.09 -0.94 -8.24
CA ILE A 40 12.59 -1.42 -6.97
C ILE A 40 14.08 -1.80 -7.06
N SER A 41 14.46 -2.52 -8.11
CA SER A 41 15.86 -2.90 -8.35
C SER A 41 16.74 -1.65 -8.47
N ASP A 42 16.30 -0.62 -9.20
CA ASP A 42 17.02 0.63 -9.36
C ASP A 42 17.16 1.40 -8.04
N ILE A 43 16.09 1.46 -7.23
CA ILE A 43 16.12 2.05 -5.89
C ILE A 43 17.12 1.32 -5.00
N GLN A 44 17.10 -0.01 -4.97
CA GLN A 44 18.04 -0.81 -4.18
C GLN A 44 19.48 -0.66 -4.67
N ASN A 45 19.69 -0.56 -5.97
CA ASN A 45 20.99 -0.33 -6.56
C ASN A 45 21.54 1.05 -6.17
N CYS A 46 20.73 2.11 -6.33
CA CYS A 46 21.09 3.47 -5.94
C CYS A 46 21.30 3.60 -4.43
N LYS A 47 20.53 2.90 -3.60
CA LYS A 47 20.75 2.88 -2.15
C LYS A 47 22.07 2.21 -1.74
N ARG A 48 22.46 1.13 -2.42
CA ARG A 48 23.70 0.39 -2.12
C ARG A 48 24.95 1.05 -2.67
N ASN A 49 24.88 1.51 -3.92
CA ASN A 49 26.04 1.93 -4.68
C ASN A 49 26.13 3.46 -4.83
N GLY A 50 25.02 4.17 -4.62
CA GLY A 50 24.91 5.59 -4.93
C GLY A 50 25.01 5.88 -6.43
N VAL A 51 24.83 7.15 -6.77
CA VAL A 51 25.07 7.70 -8.11
C VAL A 51 25.95 8.93 -7.97
N THR A 52 27.06 8.98 -8.70
CA THR A 52 27.93 10.15 -8.70
C THR A 52 27.22 11.32 -9.39
N GLY A 53 27.08 12.42 -8.66
CA GLY A 53 26.54 13.68 -9.15
C GLY A 53 27.50 14.84 -8.89
N PHE A 54 27.06 16.03 -9.27
CA PHE A 54 27.75 17.28 -8.96
C PHE A 54 26.76 18.21 -8.27
N ASP A 55 27.09 18.65 -7.07
CA ASP A 55 26.29 19.63 -6.36
C ASP A 55 26.70 21.04 -6.80
N ALA A 56 25.79 21.71 -7.52
CA ALA A 56 26.02 23.05 -8.04
C ALA A 56 26.25 24.10 -6.93
N SER A 57 25.76 23.85 -5.71
CA SER A 57 25.88 24.79 -4.59
C SER A 57 27.26 24.71 -3.95
N SER A 58 27.71 23.50 -3.60
CA SER A 58 29.05 23.27 -3.03
C SER A 58 30.16 23.26 -4.08
N LYS A 59 29.83 23.14 -5.37
CA LYS A 59 30.77 22.97 -6.51
C LYS A 59 31.66 21.73 -6.37
N GLU A 60 31.14 20.69 -5.72
CA GLU A 60 31.87 19.45 -5.47
C GLU A 60 31.14 18.23 -6.07
N LYS A 61 31.90 17.17 -6.34
CA LYS A 61 31.32 15.86 -6.67
C LYS A 61 30.69 15.29 -5.41
N CYS A 62 29.45 14.84 -5.51
CA CYS A 62 28.72 14.21 -4.43
C CYS A 62 28.21 12.83 -4.85
N VAL A 63 27.94 11.98 -3.86
CA VAL A 63 27.25 10.71 -4.10
C VAL A 63 25.81 10.89 -3.68
N ILE A 64 24.90 10.73 -4.64
CA ILE A 64 23.46 10.78 -4.43
C ILE A 64 22.99 9.37 -4.10
N THR A 65 22.34 9.21 -2.96
CA THR A 65 21.66 7.98 -2.57
C THR A 65 20.15 8.23 -2.52
N THR A 66 19.37 7.16 -2.51
CA THR A 66 17.91 7.24 -2.42
C THR A 66 17.38 6.35 -1.30
N ASP A 67 16.33 6.83 -0.65
CA ASP A 67 15.55 6.08 0.34
C ASP A 67 14.11 5.95 -0.14
N PHE A 68 13.47 4.85 0.27
CA PHE A 68 12.07 4.59 -0.01
C PHE A 68 11.25 4.78 1.26
N ASN A 69 10.58 5.93 1.38
CA ASN A 69 9.93 6.32 2.64
C ASN A 69 8.47 5.90 2.76
N ALA A 70 7.69 5.98 1.68
CA ALA A 70 6.26 5.70 1.70
C ALA A 70 5.70 5.39 0.31
N ILE A 71 4.59 4.66 0.27
CA ILE A 71 3.78 4.49 -0.94
C ILE A 71 2.44 5.16 -0.74
N VAL A 72 2.06 6.00 -1.69
CA VAL A 72 0.73 6.60 -1.70
C VAL A 72 -0.18 5.78 -2.62
N ALA A 73 -1.12 5.03 -2.05
CA ALA A 73 -2.02 4.13 -2.76
C ALA A 73 -3.42 4.17 -2.12
N ASP A 74 -4.50 4.25 -2.91
CA ASP A 74 -5.86 4.10 -2.39
C ASP A 74 -6.08 2.77 -1.65
N PHE A 75 -7.25 2.55 -1.04
CA PHE A 75 -7.49 1.31 -0.27
C PHE A 75 -7.32 0.03 -1.12
N ASN A 76 -7.77 0.02 -2.36
CA ASN A 76 -7.69 -1.17 -3.21
C ASN A 76 -6.23 -1.49 -3.54
N MET A 77 -5.46 -0.45 -3.90
CA MET A 77 -4.04 -0.57 -4.16
C MET A 77 -3.25 -0.88 -2.88
N GLN A 78 -3.61 -0.32 -1.74
CA GLN A 78 -3.01 -0.66 -0.44
C GLN A 78 -3.25 -2.13 -0.10
N ALA A 79 -4.49 -2.61 -0.22
CA ALA A 79 -4.81 -4.01 0.05
C ALA A 79 -4.01 -4.94 -0.86
N TYR A 80 -3.93 -4.61 -2.15
CA TYR A 80 -3.11 -5.32 -3.10
C TYR A 80 -1.60 -5.26 -2.77
N LEU A 81 -1.08 -4.11 -2.32
CA LEU A 81 0.32 -3.99 -1.88
C LEU A 81 0.60 -4.66 -0.52
N CYS A 82 -0.42 -5.08 0.21
CA CYS A 82 -0.30 -5.76 1.50
C CYS A 82 -0.49 -7.27 1.41
N ASN A 83 -0.59 -7.86 0.21
CA ASN A 83 -1.06 -9.24 0.03
C ASN A 83 -2.43 -9.50 0.68
N HIS A 84 -3.31 -8.50 0.70
CA HIS A 84 -4.61 -8.56 1.36
C HIS A 84 -5.72 -8.91 0.36
N LEU A 85 -6.78 -9.58 0.83
CA LEU A 85 -7.95 -9.95 0.03
C LEU A 85 -8.86 -8.75 -0.37
N GLY A 86 -8.52 -7.53 0.05
CA GLY A 86 -9.33 -6.34 -0.22
C GLY A 86 -10.53 -6.19 0.73
N ALA A 87 -11.54 -5.45 0.27
CA ALA A 87 -12.68 -5.02 1.10
C ALA A 87 -13.64 -6.15 1.49
N SER A 88 -13.66 -7.24 0.73
CA SER A 88 -14.55 -8.39 0.97
C SER A 88 -13.96 -9.39 1.98
N ALA A 89 -12.78 -9.13 2.53
CA ALA A 89 -12.14 -9.99 3.51
C ALA A 89 -12.86 -9.91 4.86
N ALA A 90 -13.10 -11.07 5.49
CA ALA A 90 -13.61 -11.13 6.87
C ALA A 90 -12.68 -10.37 7.84
N LYS A 91 -11.36 -10.53 7.63
CA LYS A 91 -10.33 -9.66 8.19
C LYS A 91 -10.16 -8.46 7.28
N TYR A 92 -10.90 -7.37 7.47
CA TYR A 92 -10.98 -6.29 6.47
C TYR A 92 -9.79 -5.31 6.50
N CYS A 93 -9.02 -5.24 7.59
CA CYS A 93 -7.94 -4.26 7.74
C CYS A 93 -6.61 -4.77 7.12
N PRO A 94 -6.00 -4.06 6.16
CA PRO A 94 -4.68 -4.42 5.64
C PRO A 94 -3.53 -4.21 6.64
N ARG A 95 -3.75 -3.50 7.76
CA ARG A 95 -2.74 -3.19 8.79
C ARG A 95 -2.82 -4.08 10.02
N CYS A 96 -3.98 -4.66 10.33
CA CYS A 96 -4.20 -5.52 11.50
C CYS A 96 -5.17 -6.66 11.21
N TYR A 97 -5.53 -7.46 12.21
CA TYR A 97 -6.48 -8.58 12.06
C TYR A 97 -7.89 -8.25 12.58
N ALA A 98 -8.31 -6.98 12.49
CA ALA A 98 -9.67 -6.57 12.81
C ALA A 98 -10.70 -7.25 11.91
N ASP A 99 -11.84 -7.58 12.50
CA ASP A 99 -13.04 -8.15 11.87
C ASP A 99 -14.29 -7.47 12.43
N VAL A 100 -15.46 -8.00 12.07
CA VAL A 100 -16.76 -7.46 12.48
C VAL A 100 -16.91 -7.53 14.01
N ASP A 101 -16.49 -8.63 14.62
CA ASP A 101 -16.62 -8.86 16.06
C ASP A 101 -15.68 -7.97 16.89
N HIS A 102 -14.52 -7.60 16.32
CA HIS A 102 -13.47 -6.83 16.99
C HIS A 102 -13.14 -5.53 16.27
N ALA A 103 -14.17 -4.80 15.83
CA ALA A 103 -13.98 -3.65 14.95
C ALA A 103 -13.31 -2.42 15.59
N ILE A 104 -13.53 -2.21 16.90
CA ILE A 104 -13.07 -1.03 17.63
C ILE A 104 -11.66 -1.25 18.20
N SER A 105 -11.34 -2.49 18.57
CA SER A 105 -10.05 -2.83 19.14
C SER A 105 -9.01 -3.07 18.05
N LYS A 106 -7.87 -2.37 18.13
CA LYS A 106 -6.70 -2.76 17.36
C LYS A 106 -6.20 -4.11 17.89
N GLN A 107 -6.56 -5.16 17.17
CA GLN A 107 -6.06 -6.53 17.38
C GLN A 107 -4.55 -6.59 17.07
N ARG A 108 -4.03 -7.75 16.71
CA ARG A 108 -2.62 -7.89 16.31
C ARG A 108 -2.31 -7.10 15.02
N GLU A 109 -1.15 -6.45 14.97
CA GLU A 109 -0.63 -5.86 13.74
C GLU A 109 -0.19 -6.94 12.73
N ARG A 110 -0.32 -6.63 11.44
CA ARG A 110 0.31 -7.41 10.37
C ARG A 110 1.76 -6.98 10.21
N THR A 111 2.62 -7.94 9.87
CA THR A 111 4.05 -7.71 9.60
C THR A 111 4.44 -8.45 8.32
N PRO A 112 5.42 -7.94 7.55
CA PRO A 112 5.87 -8.60 6.33
C PRO A 112 6.26 -10.07 6.58
N SER A 113 6.98 -10.34 7.67
CA SER A 113 7.39 -11.71 8.02
C SER A 113 6.20 -12.64 8.31
N ALA A 114 5.16 -12.16 9.00
CA ALA A 114 3.95 -12.94 9.24
C ALA A 114 3.15 -13.18 7.95
N THR A 115 3.12 -12.19 7.05
CA THR A 115 2.49 -12.29 5.74
C THR A 115 3.21 -13.32 4.87
N ILE A 116 4.55 -13.29 4.79
CA ILE A 116 5.36 -14.28 4.07
C ILE A 116 5.12 -15.69 4.62
N ARG A 117 5.14 -15.87 5.95
CA ARG A 117 4.84 -17.18 6.57
C ARG A 117 3.44 -17.67 6.19
N THR A 118 2.46 -16.79 6.13
CA THR A 118 1.09 -17.12 5.76
C THR A 118 1.00 -17.51 4.29
N ILE A 119 1.64 -16.76 3.39
CA ILE A 119 1.74 -17.08 1.97
C ILE A 119 2.35 -18.46 1.77
N ASN A 120 3.46 -18.76 2.44
CA ASN A 120 4.11 -20.07 2.38
C ASN A 120 3.18 -21.18 2.89
N ARG A 121 2.47 -20.95 4.01
CA ARG A 121 1.47 -21.89 4.51
C ARG A 121 0.33 -22.15 3.53
N ILE A 122 -0.11 -21.14 2.77
CA ILE A 122 -1.15 -21.31 1.73
C ILE A 122 -0.58 -22.12 0.55
N LYS A 123 0.63 -21.78 0.10
CA LYS A 123 1.31 -22.48 -1.01
C LYS A 123 1.54 -23.97 -0.70
N MET A 124 1.86 -24.32 0.55
CA MET A 124 2.08 -25.70 1.00
C MET A 124 0.81 -26.57 1.07
N ARG A 125 -0.39 -26.00 0.95
CA ARG A 125 -1.62 -26.79 0.93
C ARG A 125 -1.82 -27.42 -0.44
N SER A 126 -2.21 -28.69 -0.45
CA SER A 126 -2.57 -29.43 -1.67
C SER A 126 -3.99 -29.09 -2.13
N LEU A 127 -4.97 -29.11 -1.21
CA LEU A 127 -6.38 -28.91 -1.53
C LEU A 127 -6.76 -27.43 -1.64
N GLN A 128 -7.54 -27.08 -2.67
CA GLN A 128 -8.03 -25.71 -2.88
C GLN A 128 -8.98 -25.25 -1.76
N VAL A 129 -9.73 -26.17 -1.15
CA VAL A 129 -10.63 -25.88 -0.03
C VAL A 129 -9.81 -25.36 1.17
N ASP A 130 -8.69 -26.00 1.48
CA ASP A 130 -7.80 -25.59 2.57
C ASP A 130 -7.13 -24.24 2.28
N LYS A 131 -6.74 -24.00 1.02
CA LYS A 131 -6.23 -22.68 0.60
C LYS A 131 -7.29 -21.61 0.83
N ARG A 132 -8.52 -21.83 0.36
CA ARG A 132 -9.63 -20.89 0.52
C ARG A 132 -9.92 -20.62 1.99
N ARG A 133 -9.97 -21.66 2.83
CA ARG A 133 -10.18 -21.53 4.26
C ARG A 133 -9.13 -20.64 4.91
N LEU A 134 -7.85 -20.91 4.63
CA LEU A 134 -6.75 -20.14 5.19
C LEU A 134 -6.70 -18.69 4.69
N ARG A 135 -7.04 -18.44 3.42
CA ARG A 135 -7.22 -17.09 2.88
C ARG A 135 -8.29 -16.33 3.66
N THR A 136 -9.46 -16.93 3.86
CA THR A 136 -10.58 -16.33 4.61
C THR A 136 -10.20 -16.04 6.07
N GLU A 137 -9.59 -17.00 6.77
CA GLU A 137 -9.17 -16.86 8.17
C GLU A 137 -8.14 -15.74 8.37
N THR A 138 -7.22 -15.57 7.40
CA THR A 138 -6.08 -14.67 7.55
C THR A 138 -6.22 -13.34 6.81
N GLY A 139 -7.14 -13.24 5.85
CA GLY A 139 -7.24 -12.10 4.93
C GLY A 139 -6.09 -12.00 3.92
N VAL A 140 -5.22 -13.01 3.84
CA VAL A 140 -4.01 -12.98 2.98
C VAL A 140 -4.27 -13.67 1.65
N LYS A 141 -3.76 -13.09 0.57
CA LYS A 141 -3.76 -13.64 -0.78
C LYS A 141 -2.33 -13.92 -1.23
N GLU A 142 -2.10 -15.11 -1.76
CA GLU A 142 -0.78 -15.55 -2.18
C GLU A 142 -0.41 -15.02 -3.57
N TYR A 143 0.64 -14.23 -3.62
CA TYR A 143 1.38 -13.84 -4.81
C TYR A 143 2.74 -13.30 -4.36
N GLU A 144 3.71 -13.29 -5.28
CA GLU A 144 5.01 -12.69 -4.99
C GLU A 144 4.90 -11.18 -4.89
N HIS A 145 5.54 -10.60 -3.87
CA HIS A 145 5.50 -9.17 -3.64
C HIS A 145 6.91 -8.60 -3.46
N PRO A 146 7.41 -7.80 -4.42
CA PRO A 146 8.80 -7.30 -4.40
C PRO A 146 9.08 -6.22 -3.34
N LEU A 147 8.06 -5.72 -2.63
CA LEU A 147 8.22 -4.67 -1.62
C LEU A 147 8.45 -5.21 -0.22
N LEU A 148 8.04 -6.46 0.07
CA LEU A 148 8.04 -6.99 1.43
C LEU A 148 9.44 -7.02 2.07
N ASP A 149 10.48 -6.99 1.24
CA ASP A 149 11.89 -7.01 1.65
C ASP A 149 12.48 -5.59 1.81
N ILE A 150 11.74 -4.54 1.44
CA ILE A 150 12.25 -3.17 1.28
C ILE A 150 11.50 -2.18 2.16
N CYS A 151 10.18 -2.35 2.25
CA CYS A 151 9.33 -1.56 3.11
C CYS A 151 8.31 -2.46 3.81
N ASN A 152 7.68 -1.93 4.85
CA ASN A 152 6.54 -2.56 5.48
C ASN A 152 5.25 -2.00 4.88
N PRO A 153 4.62 -2.66 3.87
CA PRO A 153 3.41 -2.12 3.24
C PRO A 153 2.23 -1.99 4.21
N HIS A 154 2.25 -2.71 5.35
CA HIS A 154 1.23 -2.59 6.37
C HIS A 154 1.34 -1.30 7.20
N LYS A 155 2.50 -0.61 7.18
CA LYS A 155 2.77 0.62 7.93
C LYS A 155 3.11 1.81 7.04
N ASP A 156 3.85 1.58 5.96
CA ASP A 156 4.47 2.63 5.13
C ASP A 156 3.57 3.08 3.96
N ILE A 157 2.28 2.74 4.03
CA ILE A 157 1.24 3.18 3.09
C ILE A 157 0.24 4.07 3.86
N PRO A 158 0.50 5.39 3.98
CA PRO A 158 -0.25 6.29 4.87
C PRO A 158 -1.69 6.63 4.42
N VAL A 159 -2.28 5.88 3.50
CA VAL A 159 -3.39 6.38 2.66
C VAL A 159 -4.79 5.98 3.14
N GLY A 160 -4.88 5.46 4.35
CA GLY A 160 -6.16 5.46 5.06
C GLY A 160 -6.76 6.86 5.13
N PHE A 161 -5.95 7.90 5.33
CA PHE A 161 -6.49 9.24 5.64
C PHE A 161 -7.16 9.93 4.44
N LEU A 162 -6.55 9.87 3.24
CA LEU A 162 -7.04 10.60 2.06
C LEU A 162 -8.30 9.99 1.42
N HIS A 163 -8.55 8.69 1.60
CA HIS A 163 -9.80 8.06 1.14
C HIS A 163 -10.85 7.94 2.24
N LEU A 164 -10.45 7.66 3.49
CA LEU A 164 -11.40 7.47 4.59
C LEU A 164 -12.10 8.77 4.98
N MET A 165 -11.37 9.89 5.07
CA MET A 165 -11.93 11.16 5.53
C MET A 165 -12.93 11.76 4.53
N PRO A 166 -12.58 11.99 3.25
CA PRO A 166 -13.53 12.63 2.33
C PRO A 166 -14.58 11.67 1.77
N LEU A 167 -14.25 10.41 1.46
CA LEU A 167 -15.20 9.48 0.82
C LEU A 167 -15.89 8.57 1.82
N GLY A 168 -15.14 8.02 2.78
CA GLY A 168 -15.68 7.12 3.80
C GLY A 168 -16.66 7.84 4.73
N LEU A 169 -16.20 8.89 5.41
CA LEU A 169 -17.02 9.64 6.37
C LEU A 169 -18.28 10.20 5.71
N THR A 170 -18.13 10.86 4.55
CA THR A 170 -19.26 11.45 3.81
C THR A 170 -20.28 10.39 3.41
N LYS A 171 -19.84 9.24 2.89
CA LYS A 171 -20.74 8.14 2.51
C LYS A 171 -21.49 7.57 3.71
N HIS A 172 -20.80 7.34 4.83
CA HIS A 172 -21.43 6.80 6.03
C HIS A 172 -22.35 7.82 6.70
N LEU A 173 -21.98 9.09 6.73
CA LEU A 173 -22.82 10.17 7.22
C LEU A 173 -24.08 10.29 6.37
N LEU A 174 -23.95 10.34 5.04
CA LEU A 174 -25.11 10.40 4.14
C LEU A 174 -26.02 9.17 4.31
N LYS A 175 -25.45 7.97 4.40
CA LYS A 175 -26.22 6.75 4.65
C LYS A 175 -26.98 6.83 5.98
N HIS A 176 -26.33 7.32 7.03
CA HIS A 176 -26.95 7.51 8.33
C HIS A 176 -28.10 8.52 8.26
N LEU A 177 -27.86 9.71 7.70
CA LEU A 177 -28.89 10.74 7.52
C LEU A 177 -30.10 10.23 6.73
N LEU A 178 -29.88 9.48 5.64
CA LEU A 178 -30.96 8.89 4.86
C LEU A 178 -31.75 7.83 5.64
N SER A 179 -31.09 7.00 6.46
CA SER A 179 -31.81 6.04 7.31
C SER A 179 -32.66 6.73 8.37
N THR A 180 -32.17 7.79 9.02
CA THR A 180 -32.92 8.51 10.04
C THR A 180 -34.12 9.25 9.44
N LEU A 181 -33.96 9.84 8.25
CA LEU A 181 -35.05 10.51 7.52
C LEU A 181 -36.18 9.55 7.10
N SER A 182 -35.88 8.26 6.90
CA SER A 182 -36.90 7.25 6.58
C SER A 182 -37.71 6.79 7.78
N GLU A 183 -37.16 6.93 9.00
CA GLU A 183 -37.85 6.56 10.25
C GLU A 183 -38.83 7.64 10.72
N GLU A 184 -38.60 8.91 10.41
CA GLU A 184 -39.50 10.04 10.77
C GLU A 184 -40.70 10.24 9.81
N ARG A 185 -40.90 9.36 8.81
CA ARG A 185 -42.00 9.44 7.83
C ARG A 185 -43.01 8.29 7.89
N ILE A 186 -43.15 7.62 9.05
CA ILE A 186 -44.23 6.65 9.34
C ILE A 186 -45.00 7.13 10.57
#